data_AF-A0A6J6QQR7-F1
#
_entry.id   AF-A0A6J6QQR7-F1
#
_cell.length_a   1.000
_cell.length_b   1.000
_cell.length_c   1.000
_cell.angle_alpha   90.00
_cell.angle_beta   90.00
_cell.angle_gamma   90.00
#
_symmetry.space_group_name_H-M   'P 1'
#
loop_
_entity.id
_entity.type
_entity.pdbx_description
1 polymer ?
#
loop_
_entity_poly.entity_id
_entity_poly.type
_entity_poly.pdbx_seq_one_letter_code
_entity_poly.pdbx_strand_id
1 'polypeptide(L)' 'MILGGDLAQAFCASAGIEALSVQESSLKGGAASKVLGPKGFQDVSILMRSGGFGDADALSYLAEK' A
#
# COMPACT_ATOMS: atom_id res chain seq x y z
N MET A 1 -2.27 5.78 0.57
CA MET A 1 -1.23 6.07 -0.45
C MET A 1 -1.09 4.85 -1.36
N ILE A 2 -1.02 5.02 -2.69
CA ILE A 2 -0.90 3.91 -3.65
C ILE A 2 0.54 3.83 -4.16
N LEU A 3 1.21 2.69 -3.98
CA LEU A 3 2.59 2.49 -4.40
C LEU A 3 2.71 1.23 -5.28
N GLY A 4 3.49 1.35 -6.36
CA GLY A 4 3.98 0.19 -7.11
C GLY A 4 4.97 -0.63 -6.29
N GLY A 5 5.20 -1.90 -6.63
CA GLY A 5 6.08 -2.81 -5.86
C GLY A 5 7.45 -2.20 -5.47
N ASP A 6 8.23 -1.76 -6.46
CA ASP A 6 9.56 -1.18 -6.23
C ASP A 6 9.51 0.09 -5.38
N LEU A 7 8.54 0.97 -5.65
CA LEU A 7 8.35 2.21 -4.90
C LEU A 7 7.92 1.91 -3.46
N ALA A 8 7.09 0.89 -3.26
CA ALA A 8 6.62 0.49 -1.95
C ALA A 8 7.76 -0.10 -1.11
N GLN A 9 8.64 -0.89 -1.72
CA GLN A 9 9.85 -1.39 -1.06
C GLN A 9 10.81 -0.24 -0.69
N ALA A 10 11.07 0.69 -1.62
CA ALA A 10 11.92 1.84 -1.36
C ALA A 10 11.35 2.75 -0.25
N PHE A 11 10.03 2.98 -0.26
CA PHE A 11 9.34 3.72 0.77
C PHE A 11 9.51 3.05 2.14
N CYS A 12 9.20 1.76 2.26
CA CYS A 12 9.32 1.03 3.52
C CYS A 12 10.75 1.08 4.07
N ALA A 13 11.76 0.88 3.21
CA ALA A 13 13.16 0.97 3.60
C ALA A 13 13.53 2.38 4.10
N SER A 14 13.12 3.42 3.38
CA SER A 14 13.43 4.82 3.74
C SER A 14 12.73 5.28 5.03
N ALA A 15 11.52 4.76 5.28
CA ALA A 15 10.70 5.11 6.43
C ALA A 15 11.01 4.26 7.68
N GLY A 16 11.94 3.28 7.58
CA GLY A 16 12.22 2.35 8.67
C GLY A 16 11.02 1.47 9.02
N ILE A 17 10.21 1.09 8.02
CA ILE A 17 9.05 0.23 8.17
C ILE A 17 9.50 -1.22 7.98
N GLU A 18 9.45 -2.00 9.05
CA GLU A 18 9.90 -3.40 9.05
C GLU A 18 8.76 -4.38 8.81
N ALA A 19 7.51 -3.98 9.10
CA ALA A 19 6.35 -4.84 8.99
C ALA A 19 5.09 -4.08 8.57
N LEU A 20 4.24 -4.78 7.80
CA LEU A 20 2.93 -4.33 7.37
C LEU A 20 1.87 -5.35 7.79
N SER A 21 0.74 -4.87 8.31
CA SER A 21 -0.44 -5.68 8.58
C SER A 21 -1.43 -5.54 7.44
N VAL A 22 -1.59 -6.61 6.64
CA VAL A 22 -2.59 -6.66 5.56
C VAL A 22 -3.99 -6.65 6.17
N GLN A 23 -4.77 -5.64 5.84
CA GLN A 23 -6.15 -5.47 6.30
C GLN A 23 -7.15 -6.06 5.31
N GLU A 24 -6.93 -5.83 4.02
CA GLU A 24 -7.83 -6.27 2.95
C GLU A 24 -7.04 -6.56 1.67
N SER A 25 -7.35 -7.68 1.01
CA SER A 25 -6.71 -8.10 -0.27
C SER A 25 -7.67 -7.97 -1.46
N SER A 26 -8.73 -7.17 -1.33
CA SER A 26 -9.85 -7.12 -2.28
C SER A 26 -9.54 -6.49 -3.64
N LEU A 27 -8.31 -6.03 -3.85
CA LEU A 27 -7.89 -5.46 -5.12
C LEU A 27 -7.18 -6.50 -5.94
N LYS A 28 -7.60 -6.66 -7.20
CA LYS A 28 -6.88 -7.46 -8.19
C LYS A 28 -5.42 -6.99 -8.23
N GLY A 29 -4.52 -7.77 -7.63
CA GLY A 29 -3.09 -7.47 -7.56
C GLY A 29 -2.68 -6.37 -6.58
N GLY A 30 -3.49 -6.06 -5.56
CA GLY A 30 -3.12 -5.12 -4.51
C GLY A 30 -3.66 -5.46 -3.13
N ALA A 31 -3.03 -4.88 -2.11
CA ALA A 31 -3.39 -5.10 -0.71
C ALA A 31 -3.37 -3.79 0.07
N ALA A 32 -4.45 -3.55 0.82
CA ALA A 32 -4.51 -2.48 1.81
C ALA A 32 -3.83 -2.95 3.09
N SER A 33 -2.82 -2.21 3.53
CA SER A 33 -1.98 -2.56 4.66
C SER A 33 -1.79 -1.38 5.61
N LYS A 34 -1.66 -1.67 6.89
CA LYS A 34 -1.25 -0.71 7.92
C LYS A 34 0.20 -0.93 8.31
N VAL A 35 0.89 0.14 8.64
CA VAL A 35 2.27 0.08 9.12
C VAL A 35 2.29 -0.43 10.56
N LEU A 36 3.06 -1.49 10.79
CA LEU A 36 3.44 -1.95 12.13
C LEU A 36 4.86 -1.45 12.39
N GLY A 37 5.00 -0.23 12.93
CA GLY A 37 6.31 0.41 12.96
C GLY A 37 6.35 1.76 13.67
N PRO A 38 7.36 2.60 13.38
CA PRO A 38 7.65 3.82 14.14
C PRO A 38 6.44 4.76 14.19
N LYS A 39 6.29 5.47 15.33
CA LYS A 39 5.11 6.27 15.69
C LYS A 39 4.65 7.28 14.62
N GLY A 40 5.53 7.68 13.70
CA GLY A 40 5.20 8.61 12.62
C GLY A 40 4.35 8.03 11.48
N PHE A 41 4.25 6.70 11.35
CA PHE A 41 3.57 6.06 10.21
C PHE A 41 2.42 5.13 10.60
N GLN A 42 2.09 5.02 11.89
CA GLN A 42 1.09 4.04 12.40
C GLN A 42 -0.33 4.27 11.86
N ASP A 43 -0.67 5.51 11.49
CA ASP A 43 -1.96 5.87 10.89
C ASP A 43 -1.93 5.87 9.35
N VAL A 44 -0.81 5.49 8.73
CA VAL A 44 -0.67 5.48 7.28
C VAL A 44 -1.19 4.17 6.70
N SER A 45 -2.31 4.27 5.98
CA SER A 45 -2.81 3.20 5.10
C SER A 45 -2.01 3.20 3.79
N ILE A 46 -1.25 2.11 3.58
CA ILE A 46 -0.50 1.86 2.37
C ILE A 46 -1.28 0.86 1.54
N LEU A 47 -1.57 1.26 0.31
CA LEU A 47 -2.02 0.35 -0.70
C LEU A 47 -0.86 0.03 -1.63
N MET A 48 -0.47 -1.25 -1.65
CA MET A 48 0.52 -1.75 -2.61
C MET A 48 -0.21 -2.37 -3.80
N ARG A 49 0.26 -2.08 -5.02
CA ARG A 49 -0.26 -2.70 -6.24
C ARG A 49 0.89 -3.10 -7.16
N SER A 50 0.88 -4.33 -7.65
CA SER A 50 1.87 -4.77 -8.64
C SER A 50 1.70 -3.99 -9.95
N GLY A 51 2.82 -3.70 -10.63
CA GLY A 51 2.78 -3.08 -11.96
C GLY A 51 1.97 -3.95 -12.94
N GLY A 52 1.09 -3.33 -13.71
CA GLY A 52 0.24 -4.04 -14.68
C GLY A 52 -1.03 -4.69 -14.12
N PHE A 53 -1.33 -4.55 -12.82
CA PHE A 53 -2.59 -5.00 -12.22
C PHE A 53 -3.58 -3.86 -11.99
N GLY A 54 -4.87 -4.17 -12.10
CA GLY A 54 -5.99 -3.23 -11.92
C GLY A 54 -6.55 -2.69 -13.24
N ASP A 55 -7.87 -2.49 -13.29
CA ASP A 55 -8.55 -1.85 -14.42
C ASP A 55 -8.26 -0.33 -14.44
N ALA A 56 -8.54 0.37 -15.55
CA ALA A 56 -8.25 1.81 -15.69
C ALA A 56 -8.81 2.67 -14.55
N ASP A 57 -9.95 2.25 -13.98
CA ASP A 57 -10.64 2.92 -12.88
C ASP A 57 -10.20 2.46 -11.49
N ALA A 58 -9.22 1.55 -11.39
CA ALA A 58 -8.76 1.02 -10.10
C ALA A 58 -8.26 2.13 -9.17
N LEU A 59 -7.58 3.15 -9.72
CA LEU A 59 -7.10 4.29 -8.94
C LEU A 59 -8.27 5.12 -8.37
N SER A 60 -9.36 5.28 -9.12
CA SER A 60 -10.56 6.01 -8.71
C SER A 60 -11.33 5.24 -7.62
N TYR A 61 -11.54 3.93 -7.82
CA TYR A 61 -12.17 3.04 -6.83
C TYR A 61 -11.46 3.07 -5.47
N LEU A 62 -10.14 3.30 -5.49
CA LEU A 62 -9.29 3.31 -4.32
C LEU A 62 -9.17 4.66 -3.61
N ALA A 63 -9.47 5.74 -4.30
CA ALA A 63 -9.50 7.08 -3.71
C ALA A 63 -10.84 7.38 -3.01
N GLU A 64 -11.90 6.64 -3.38
CA GLU A 64 -13.25 6.80 -2.85
C GLU A 64 -13.55 5.95 -1.60
N LYS A 65 -12.64 5.05 -1.21
CA LYS A 65 -12.71 4.24 0.02
C LYS A 65 -11.70 4.71 1.06
#